data_AF-A0A428KF59-F1
#
_entry.id   AF-A0A428KF59-F1
#
_cell.length_a   1.000
_cell.length_b   1.000
_cell.length_c   1.000
_cell.angle_alpha   90.00
_cell.angle_beta   90.00
_cell.angle_gamma   90.00
#
_symmetry.space_group_name_H-M   'P 1'
#
loop_
_entity.id
_entity.type
_entity.pdbx_description
1 polymer ?
#
loop_
_entity_poly.entity_id
_entity_poly.type
_entity_poly.pdbx_seq_one_letter_code
_entity_poly.pdbx_strand_id
1 'polypeptide(L)'
;MRSTYYFALLLTLLAGCQQKPASTASAPAAVSSIVAVEPEAAVAAPVAAPALSAEERQFFAEYDLSSLIAKEPDDSEVMNGFYGADHYRIEFALLDVRRDPADPAHYFVKGKNRFKKAITPF
;
A
#
# COMPACT_ATOMS: atom_id res chain seq x y z
N MET A 1 -10.47 47.25 -17.24
CA MET A 1 -10.29 47.07 -15.79
C MET A 1 -10.40 45.62 -15.29
N ARG A 2 -10.91 44.64 -16.07
CA ARG A 2 -10.94 43.22 -15.64
C ARG A 2 -9.62 42.45 -15.84
N SER A 3 -8.76 42.92 -16.75
CA SER A 3 -7.50 42.24 -17.12
C SER A 3 -6.39 42.36 -16.05
N THR A 4 -6.42 43.42 -15.23
CA THR A 4 -5.44 43.64 -14.15
C THR A 4 -5.59 42.69 -12.97
N TYR A 5 -6.78 42.13 -12.75
CA TYR A 5 -7.02 41.17 -11.65
C TYR A 5 -6.42 39.78 -11.94
N TYR A 6 -6.36 39.37 -13.21
CA TYR A 6 -5.79 38.08 -13.59
C TYR A 6 -4.27 38.05 -13.45
N PHE A 7 -3.59 39.16 -13.74
CA PHE A 7 -2.14 39.27 -13.54
C PHE A 7 -1.74 39.21 -12.06
N ALA A 8 -2.53 39.82 -11.18
CA ALA A 8 -2.27 39.77 -9.74
C ALA A 8 -2.44 38.36 -9.15
N LEU A 9 -3.42 37.58 -9.65
CA LEU A 9 -3.65 36.20 -9.22
C LEU A 9 -2.58 35.22 -9.72
N LEU A 10 -2.00 35.48 -10.91
CA LEU A 10 -0.95 34.62 -11.46
C LEU A 10 0.37 34.77 -10.68
N LEU A 11 0.69 35.98 -10.23
CA LEU A 11 1.91 36.28 -9.47
C LEU A 11 1.93 35.65 -8.06
N THR A 12 0.77 35.48 -7.41
CA THR A 12 0.70 34.85 -6.08
C THR A 12 0.84 33.32 -6.13
N LEU A 13 0.47 32.68 -7.24
CA LEU A 13 0.65 31.24 -7.45
C LEU A 13 2.13 30.85 -7.69
N LEU A 14 2.95 31.73 -8.27
CA LEU A 14 4.38 31.49 -8.50
C LEU A 14 5.25 31.64 -7.24
N ALA A 15 4.76 32.34 -6.21
CA ALA A 15 5.48 32.53 -4.95
C ALA A 15 5.40 31.31 -3.99
N GLY A 16 4.53 30.33 -4.26
CA GLY A 16 4.37 29.11 -3.45
C GLY A 16 5.44 28.03 -3.67
N CYS A 17 6.33 28.18 -4.65
CA CYS A 17 7.32 27.17 -5.03
C CYS A 17 8.75 27.45 -4.52
N GLN A 18 8.94 28.20 -3.43
CA GLN A 18 10.25 28.23 -2.77
C GLN A 18 10.47 26.94 -1.96
N GLN A 19 11.10 25.97 -2.62
CA GLN A 19 11.67 24.78 -1.97
C GLN A 19 12.71 25.22 -0.93
N LYS A 20 12.46 24.80 0.30
CA LYS A 20 13.37 24.89 1.44
C LYS A 20 14.76 24.35 1.03
N PRO A 21 15.86 25.11 1.20
CA PRO A 21 17.18 24.61 0.90
C PRO A 21 17.51 23.43 1.81
N ALA A 22 17.97 22.34 1.20
CA ALA A 22 18.48 21.16 1.90
C ALA A 22 19.73 21.59 2.69
N SER A 23 19.62 21.47 4.03
CA SER A 23 20.74 21.64 4.93
C SER A 23 21.81 20.62 4.60
N THR A 24 23.02 21.13 4.43
CA THR A 24 24.26 20.43 4.15
C THR A 24 24.50 19.28 5.13
N ALA A 25 24.93 18.16 4.57
CA ALA A 25 25.38 16.98 5.27
C ALA A 25 26.51 17.31 6.27
N SER A 26 26.38 16.76 7.48
CA SER A 26 27.50 16.55 8.40
C SER A 26 27.60 15.06 8.63
N ALA A 27 28.66 14.46 8.09
CA ALA A 27 29.06 13.11 8.42
C ALA A 27 29.52 13.07 9.89
N PRO A 28 29.22 11.97 10.60
CA PRO A 28 30.37 11.20 11.05
C PRO A 28 30.18 9.69 10.96
N ALA A 29 31.34 9.06 10.74
CA ALA A 29 31.74 7.75 11.23
C ALA A 29 30.84 6.56 10.88
N ALA A 30 31.27 5.86 9.82
CA ALA A 30 30.99 4.45 9.64
C ALA A 30 31.49 3.67 10.86
N VAL A 31 30.57 3.31 11.75
CA VAL A 31 30.75 2.18 12.66
C VAL A 31 30.09 1.00 11.95
N SER A 32 30.90 0.25 11.23
CA SER A 32 30.49 -1.01 10.60
C SER A 32 30.26 -2.04 11.69
N SER A 33 29.11 -1.94 12.36
CA SER A 33 28.61 -3.02 13.20
C SER A 33 28.06 -4.08 12.25
N ILE A 34 28.86 -5.12 12.03
CA ILE A 34 28.43 -6.38 11.44
C ILE A 34 27.36 -6.95 12.36
N VAL A 35 26.11 -6.55 12.13
CA VAL A 35 24.94 -7.25 12.63
C VAL A 35 25.01 -8.63 11.99
N ALA A 36 25.23 -9.64 12.84
CA ALA A 36 25.08 -11.03 12.47
C ALA A 36 23.73 -11.16 11.75
N VAL A 37 23.78 -11.53 10.48
CA VAL A 37 22.60 -11.85 9.69
C VAL A 37 21.96 -13.04 10.38
N GLU A 38 20.93 -12.76 11.16
CA GLU A 38 19.96 -13.75 11.59
C GLU A 38 19.52 -14.50 10.33
N PRO A 39 19.59 -15.84 10.32
CA PRO A 39 19.36 -16.62 9.12
C PRO A 39 17.98 -16.24 8.58
N GLU A 40 17.99 -15.61 7.41
CA GLU A 40 16.82 -15.23 6.65
C GLU A 40 15.94 -16.48 6.56
N ALA A 41 14.86 -16.48 7.34
CA ALA A 41 13.90 -17.55 7.35
C ALA A 41 13.45 -17.73 5.91
N ALA A 42 13.84 -18.86 5.31
CA ALA A 42 13.53 -19.17 3.93
C ALA A 42 12.05 -18.89 3.72
N VAL A 43 11.75 -17.92 2.86
CA VAL A 43 10.38 -17.57 2.50
C VAL A 43 9.72 -18.87 2.06
N ALA A 44 8.82 -19.38 2.90
CA ALA A 44 8.17 -20.66 2.65
C ALA A 44 7.56 -20.60 1.26
N ALA A 45 7.87 -21.61 0.44
CA ALA A 45 7.31 -21.71 -0.91
C ALA A 45 5.78 -21.56 -0.82
N PRO A 46 5.16 -20.77 -1.70
CA PRO A 46 3.73 -20.52 -1.63
C PRO A 46 3.00 -21.86 -1.63
N VAL A 47 2.29 -22.14 -0.54
CA VAL A 47 1.43 -23.30 -0.44
C VAL A 47 0.38 -23.15 -1.53
N ALA A 48 0.39 -24.05 -2.50
CA ALA A 48 -0.58 -24.03 -3.58
C ALA A 48 -1.98 -24.12 -2.97
N ALA A 49 -2.82 -23.13 -3.27
CA ALA A 49 -4.21 -23.15 -2.83
C ALA A 49 -4.90 -24.40 -3.41
N PRO A 50 -5.78 -25.05 -2.63
CA PRO A 50 -6.55 -26.18 -3.16
C PRO A 50 -7.34 -25.73 -4.40
N ALA A 51 -7.43 -26.62 -5.38
CA ALA A 51 -8.20 -26.33 -6.59
C ALA A 51 -9.68 -26.17 -6.26
N LEU A 52 -10.32 -25.15 -6.86
CA LEU A 52 -11.73 -24.87 -6.68
C LEU A 52 -12.60 -26.06 -7.15
N SER A 53 -13.74 -26.28 -6.48
CA SER A 53 -14.77 -27.21 -6.92
C SER A 53 -15.49 -26.69 -8.17
N ALA A 54 -16.36 -27.52 -8.77
CA ALA A 54 -17.16 -27.09 -9.91
C ALA A 54 -18.20 -26.03 -9.51
N GLU A 55 -18.80 -26.20 -8.33
CA GLU A 55 -19.80 -25.31 -7.76
C GLU A 55 -19.18 -23.94 -7.43
N GLU A 56 -17.97 -23.91 -6.86
CA GLU A 56 -17.25 -22.67 -6.57
C GLU A 56 -16.90 -21.91 -7.86
N ARG A 57 -16.42 -22.61 -8.89
CA ARG A 57 -16.15 -22.00 -10.21
C ARG A 57 -17.43 -21.41 -10.83
N GLN A 58 -18.55 -22.12 -10.73
CA GLN A 58 -19.84 -21.63 -11.22
C GLN A 58 -20.26 -20.37 -10.48
N PHE A 59 -20.09 -20.33 -9.17
CA PHE A 59 -20.38 -19.14 -8.36
C PHE A 59 -19.59 -17.92 -8.83
N PHE A 60 -18.27 -18.05 -9.05
CA PHE A 60 -17.44 -16.92 -9.52
C PHE A 60 -17.73 -16.50 -10.97
N ALA A 61 -18.24 -17.41 -11.79
CA ALA A 61 -18.71 -17.08 -13.13
C ALA A 61 -19.97 -16.19 -13.09
N GLU A 62 -20.89 -16.49 -12.17
CA GLU A 62 -22.18 -15.81 -12.05
C GLU A 62 -22.08 -14.48 -11.29
N TYR A 63 -21.29 -14.43 -10.21
CA TYR A 63 -21.21 -13.28 -9.31
C TYR A 63 -19.86 -12.57 -9.42
N ASP A 64 -19.91 -11.25 -9.61
CA ASP A 64 -18.74 -10.39 -9.49
C ASP A 64 -18.63 -9.85 -8.07
N LEU A 65 -17.56 -10.23 -7.37
CA LEU A 65 -17.33 -9.83 -5.98
C LEU A 65 -16.48 -8.55 -5.88
N SER A 66 -16.11 -7.92 -6.99
CA SER A 66 -15.18 -6.78 -6.98
C SER A 66 -15.63 -5.67 -6.02
N SER A 67 -16.93 -5.37 -5.97
CA SER A 67 -17.47 -4.34 -5.06
C SER A 67 -17.49 -4.74 -3.59
N LEU A 68 -17.50 -6.04 -3.28
CA LEU A 68 -17.44 -6.54 -1.90
C LEU A 68 -16.00 -6.59 -1.38
N ILE A 69 -15.04 -6.81 -2.28
CA ILE A 69 -13.61 -6.86 -1.97
C ILE A 69 -13.02 -5.44 -1.93
N ALA A 70 -13.46 -4.57 -2.84
CA ALA A 70 -13.02 -3.19 -2.89
C ALA A 70 -13.48 -2.43 -1.65
N LYS A 71 -12.60 -1.56 -1.15
CA LYS A 71 -12.94 -0.62 -0.09
C LYS A 71 -13.96 0.39 -0.59
N GLU A 72 -14.98 0.70 0.23
CA GLU A 72 -15.89 1.80 -0.08
C GLU A 72 -15.16 3.16 -0.01
N PRO A 73 -15.54 4.15 -0.84
CA PRO A 73 -14.82 5.43 -0.94
C PRO A 73 -14.75 6.21 0.38
N ASP A 74 -15.81 6.13 1.18
CA ASP A 74 -15.97 6.88 2.43
C ASP A 74 -15.69 6.03 3.68
N ASP A 75 -15.43 4.75 3.49
CA ASP A 75 -15.11 3.88 4.59
C ASP A 75 -13.69 4.17 5.09
N SER A 76 -13.47 4.05 6.40
CA SER A 76 -12.16 4.21 7.04
C SER A 76 -11.53 2.88 7.44
N GLU A 77 -12.19 1.76 7.16
CA GLU A 77 -11.71 0.45 7.53
C GLU A 77 -10.46 0.07 6.74
N VAL A 78 -9.38 -0.13 7.48
CA VAL A 78 -8.10 -0.59 6.95
C VAL A 78 -7.94 -2.01 7.45
N MET A 79 -7.64 -2.95 6.55
CA MET A 79 -7.37 -4.32 6.96
C MET A 79 -6.07 -4.33 7.79
N ASN A 80 -6.20 -4.58 9.08
CA ASN A 80 -5.10 -4.55 10.03
C ASN A 80 -4.75 -5.98 10.45
N GLY A 81 -3.46 -6.30 10.44
CA GLY A 81 -2.95 -7.55 10.98
C GLY A 81 -1.60 -7.37 11.69
N PHE A 82 -1.33 -8.26 12.64
CA PHE A 82 0.02 -8.45 13.20
C PHE A 82 0.66 -9.66 12.52
N TYR A 83 1.93 -9.50 12.12
CA TYR A 83 2.65 -10.49 11.33
C TYR A 83 3.99 -10.82 11.99
N GLY A 84 4.28 -12.11 12.10
CA GLY A 84 5.53 -12.64 12.65
C GLY A 84 5.63 -12.54 14.19
N ALA A 85 6.69 -13.13 14.74
CA ALA A 85 6.95 -13.15 16.18
C ALA A 85 7.19 -11.75 16.77
N ASP A 86 7.70 -10.82 15.94
CA ASP A 86 8.01 -9.44 16.34
C ASP A 86 6.79 -8.49 16.31
N HIS A 87 5.59 -9.00 16.03
CA HIS A 87 4.35 -8.22 16.03
C HIS A 87 4.39 -7.02 15.07
N TYR A 88 4.95 -7.19 13.86
CA TYR A 88 4.88 -6.16 12.84
C TYR A 88 3.42 -5.87 12.48
N ARG A 89 3.01 -4.61 12.55
CA ARG A 89 1.68 -4.23 12.04
C ARG A 89 1.81 -3.86 10.58
N ILE A 90 1.06 -4.60 9.77
CA ILE A 90 0.88 -4.29 8.36
C ILE A 90 -0.59 -3.94 8.16
N GLU A 91 -0.80 -2.81 7.52
CA GLU A 91 -2.11 -2.27 7.22
C GLU A 91 -2.26 -2.28 5.69
N PHE A 92 -3.37 -2.81 5.16
CA PHE A 92 -3.67 -2.83 3.73
C PHE A 92 -4.99 -2.11 3.45
N ALA A 93 -5.01 -1.35 2.36
CA ALA A 93 -6.22 -0.76 1.81
C ALA A 93 -6.33 -1.16 0.33
N LEU A 94 -7.37 -1.93 -0.02
CA LEU A 94 -7.66 -2.36 -1.39
C LEU A 94 -8.55 -1.31 -2.06
N LEU A 95 -7.95 -0.47 -2.91
CA LEU A 95 -8.60 0.73 -3.45
C LEU A 95 -9.28 0.50 -4.79
N ASP A 96 -8.77 -0.47 -5.57
CA ASP A 96 -9.31 -0.82 -6.87
C ASP A 96 -9.22 -2.34 -7.01
N VAL A 97 -10.34 -2.96 -7.36
CA VAL A 97 -10.48 -4.40 -7.53
C VAL A 97 -11.17 -4.64 -8.85
N ARG A 98 -10.55 -5.47 -9.69
CA ARG A 98 -11.07 -5.82 -11.01
C ARG A 98 -10.98 -7.31 -11.22
N ARG A 99 -12.13 -7.92 -11.51
CA ARG A 99 -12.20 -9.32 -11.95
C ARG A 99 -11.44 -9.54 -13.26
N ASP A 100 -10.72 -10.65 -13.36
CA ASP A 100 -10.08 -11.09 -14.58
C ASP A 100 -11.15 -11.62 -15.55
N PRO A 101 -11.29 -11.05 -16.77
CA PRO A 101 -12.26 -11.55 -17.74
C PRO A 101 -11.89 -12.93 -18.31
N ALA A 102 -10.62 -13.36 -18.24
CA ALA A 102 -10.19 -14.66 -18.72
C ALA A 102 -10.36 -15.77 -17.67
N ASP A 103 -10.37 -15.41 -16.38
CA ASP A 103 -10.58 -16.31 -15.25
C ASP A 103 -11.42 -15.61 -14.17
N PRO A 104 -12.76 -15.81 -14.15
CA PRO A 104 -13.65 -15.11 -13.22
C PRO A 104 -13.38 -15.38 -11.72
N ALA A 105 -12.61 -16.42 -11.39
CA ALA A 105 -12.19 -16.70 -10.02
C ALA A 105 -10.96 -15.86 -9.58
N HIS A 106 -10.31 -15.18 -10.52
CA HIS A 106 -9.12 -14.38 -10.28
C HIS A 106 -9.44 -12.88 -10.29
N TYR A 107 -8.90 -12.15 -9.31
CA TYR A 107 -9.10 -10.71 -9.14
C TYR A 107 -7.76 -9.99 -9.06
N PHE A 108 -7.63 -8.90 -9.81
CA PHE A 108 -6.53 -7.97 -9.69
C PHE A 108 -6.88 -6.90 -8.68
N VAL A 109 -5.99 -6.67 -7.71
CA VAL A 109 -6.16 -5.65 -6.68
C VAL A 109 -5.05 -4.61 -6.78
N LYS A 110 -5.41 -3.34 -6.60
CA LYS A 110 -4.47 -2.24 -6.40
C LYS A 110 -4.82 -1.54 -5.10
N GLY A 111 -3.80 -1.15 -4.37
CA GLY A 111 -3.99 -0.62 -3.03
C GLY A 111 -2.78 0.10 -2.49
N LYS A 112 -2.89 0.46 -1.22
CA LYS A 112 -1.78 0.99 -0.44
C LYS A 112 -1.54 0.06 0.74
N ASN A 113 -0.28 -0.04 1.14
CA ASN A 113 0.09 -0.69 2.38
C ASN A 113 0.81 0.31 3.29
N ARG A 114 0.73 0.07 4.60
CA ARG A 114 1.55 0.75 5.58
C ARG A 114 2.19 -0.28 6.49
N PHE A 115 3.51 -0.24 6.55
CA PHE A 115 4.31 -1.08 7.43
C PHE A 115 4.77 -0.27 8.63
N LYS A 116 4.61 -0.83 9.84
CA LYS A 116 5.12 -0.24 11.08
C LYS A 116 6.00 -1.28 11.78
N LYS A 117 7.30 -0.98 11.85
CA LYS A 117 8.35 -1.91 12.30
C LYS A 117 8.31 -2.26 13.80
N ALA A 118 7.73 -1.41 14.64
CA ALA A 118 7.60 -1.70 16.07
C ALA A 118 6.35 -0.97 16.59
N ILE A 119 5.36 -1.72 17.07
CA ILE A 119 4.14 -1.13 17.66
C ILE A 119 4.13 -1.25 19.18
N THR A 120 4.97 -2.09 19.77
CA THR A 120 5.12 -2.22 21.22
C THR A 120 6.54 -1.86 21.67
N PRO A 121 6.70 -0.87 22.58
CA PRO A 121 7.84 -0.82 23.48
C PRO A 121 7.51 -1.76 24.64
N PHE A 122 8.02 -2.98 24.63
CA PHE A 122 8.09 -3.74 25.88
C PHE A 122 9.31 -3.27 26.66
#